data_AF-A0A5C5VI50-F1
#
_entry.id   AF-A0A5C5VI50-F1
#
_cell.length_a   1.000
_cell.length_b   1.000
_cell.length_c   1.000
_cell.angle_alpha   90.00
_cell.angle_beta   90.00
_cell.angle_gamma   90.00
#
_symmetry.space_group_name_H-M   'P 1'
#
loop_
_entity.id
_entity.type
_entity.pdbx_description
1 polymer ?
#
loop_
_entity_poly.entity_id
_entity_poly.type
_entity_poly.pdbx_seq_one_letter_code
_entity_poly.pdbx_strand_id
1 'polypeptide(L)'
;MLAQAPAVELDLLAILFRVLHTTCAGTLLGGLVYMRFVLAPAAASDGADIYAGRRAAWAKCVGVCTALLLASGSYNFWVIITQYQKPAFPYHMVFGIKILLAFAVFALMALLAGKTDAAAKLQAQLGRWLNITLAMVLAIFLLGAVLKSIPKVPAAAEPPATPAPAVE
;
A
#
# COMPACT_ATOMS: atom_id res chain seq x y z
N MET A 1 -25.21 39.27 -3.71
CA MET A 1 -23.86 38.67 -3.90
C MET A 1 -24.00 37.16 -3.80
N LEU A 2 -23.97 36.45 -4.93
CA LEU A 2 -23.95 34.98 -4.93
C LEU A 2 -22.53 34.55 -4.58
N ALA A 3 -22.38 33.81 -3.47
CA ALA A 3 -21.11 33.20 -3.11
C ALA A 3 -20.68 32.29 -4.26
N GLN A 4 -19.55 32.61 -4.89
CA GLN A 4 -18.96 31.79 -5.93
C GLN A 4 -18.63 30.43 -5.29
N ALA A 5 -19.29 29.37 -5.75
CA ALA A 5 -18.98 28.02 -5.29
C ALA A 5 -17.49 27.78 -5.55
N PRO A 6 -16.73 27.22 -4.59
CA PRO A 6 -15.31 26.96 -4.79
C PRO A 6 -15.17 26.04 -6.01
N ALA A 7 -14.42 26.49 -7.01
CA ALA A 7 -14.07 25.65 -8.15
C ALA A 7 -13.29 24.45 -7.61
N VAL A 8 -13.85 23.25 -7.77
CA VAL A 8 -13.15 22.02 -7.40
C VAL A 8 -12.09 21.78 -8.48
N GLU A 9 -10.87 22.23 -8.24
CA GLU A 9 -9.72 21.82 -9.06
C GLU A 9 -9.43 20.34 -8.78
N LEU A 10 -9.80 19.49 -9.74
CA LEU A 10 -9.50 18.07 -9.70
C LEU A 10 -8.06 17.85 -10.15
N ASP A 11 -7.18 17.49 -9.21
CA ASP A 11 -5.88 16.92 -9.56
C ASP A 11 -6.08 15.48 -10.09
N LEU A 12 -6.41 15.39 -11.38
CA LEU A 12 -6.68 14.12 -12.07
C LEU A 12 -5.49 13.17 -11.99
N LEU A 13 -4.26 13.69 -11.98
CA LEU A 13 -3.05 12.89 -11.91
C LEU A 13 -2.91 12.27 -10.52
N ALA A 14 -3.10 13.05 -9.44
CA ALA A 14 -3.08 12.52 -8.08
C ALA A 14 -4.24 11.58 -7.77
N ILE A 15 -5.39 11.74 -8.43
CA ILE A 15 -6.50 10.78 -8.36
C ILE A 15 -6.10 9.49 -9.06
N LEU A 16 -5.59 9.56 -10.30
CA LEU A 16 -5.17 8.40 -11.08
C LEU A 16 -4.14 7.54 -10.33
N PHE A 17 -3.06 8.16 -9.83
CA PHE A 17 -2.02 7.43 -9.11
C PHE A 17 -2.52 6.81 -7.81
N ARG A 18 -3.46 7.46 -7.13
CA ARG A 18 -4.08 6.91 -5.91
C ARG A 18 -4.95 5.70 -6.24
N VAL A 19 -5.81 5.80 -7.25
CA VAL A 19 -6.66 4.69 -7.72
C VAL A 19 -5.78 3.52 -8.15
N LEU A 20 -4.77 3.78 -8.98
CA LEU A 20 -3.80 2.78 -9.41
C LEU A 20 -3.14 2.07 -8.22
N HIS A 21 -2.65 2.84 -7.25
CA HIS A 21 -2.02 2.32 -6.04
C HIS A 21 -2.97 1.42 -5.23
N THR A 22 -4.18 1.91 -4.93
CA THR A 22 -5.13 1.15 -4.10
C THR A 22 -5.67 -0.08 -4.82
N THR A 23 -5.86 -0.02 -6.14
CA THR A 23 -6.33 -1.17 -6.93
C THR A 23 -5.25 -2.24 -7.00
N CYS A 24 -3.98 -1.91 -7.25
CA CYS A 24 -2.90 -2.90 -7.21
C CYS A 24 -2.75 -3.54 -5.83
N ALA A 25 -2.83 -2.75 -4.74
CA ALA A 25 -2.81 -3.28 -3.39
C ALA A 25 -4.01 -4.23 -3.14
N GLY A 26 -5.21 -3.83 -3.60
CA GLY A 26 -6.42 -4.64 -3.53
C GLY A 26 -6.32 -5.95 -4.30
N THR A 27 -5.73 -5.94 -5.51
CA THR A 27 -5.49 -7.15 -6.31
C THR A 27 -4.58 -8.14 -5.58
N LEU A 28 -3.48 -7.66 -5.00
CA LEU A 28 -2.57 -8.53 -4.25
C LEU A 28 -3.21 -9.08 -2.97
N LEU A 29 -3.96 -8.25 -2.23
CA LEU A 29 -4.72 -8.68 -1.06
C LEU A 29 -5.78 -9.73 -1.43
N GLY A 30 -6.58 -9.48 -2.48
CA GLY A 30 -7.60 -10.39 -2.95
C GLY A 30 -7.02 -11.73 -3.40
N GLY A 31 -5.90 -11.71 -4.14
CA GLY A 31 -5.18 -12.92 -4.51
C GLY A 31 -4.65 -13.69 -3.30
N LEU A 32 -4.10 -13.01 -2.28
CA LEU A 32 -3.69 -13.64 -1.02
C LEU A 32 -4.85 -14.29 -0.27
N VAL A 33 -5.99 -13.58 -0.15
CA VAL A 33 -7.20 -14.10 0.48
C VAL A 33 -7.69 -15.35 -0.25
N TYR A 34 -7.78 -15.29 -1.58
CA TYR A 34 -8.21 -16.43 -2.39
C TYR A 34 -7.24 -17.62 -2.27
N MET A 35 -5.93 -17.37 -2.35
CA MET A 35 -4.93 -18.42 -2.16
C MET A 35 -5.01 -19.04 -0.76
N ARG A 36 -5.21 -18.23 0.27
CA ARG A 36 -5.19 -18.70 1.66
C ARG A 36 -6.44 -19.49 2.05
N PHE A 37 -7.61 -19.03 1.65
CA PHE A 37 -8.87 -19.57 2.13
C PHE A 37 -9.55 -20.50 1.14
N VAL A 38 -9.19 -20.46 -0.14
CA VAL A 38 -9.77 -21.32 -1.17
C VAL A 38 -8.74 -22.31 -1.69
N LEU A 39 -7.61 -21.84 -2.23
CA LEU A 39 -6.69 -22.73 -2.93
C LEU A 39 -5.84 -23.59 -2.00
N ALA A 40 -5.30 -23.03 -0.91
CA ALA A 40 -4.43 -23.77 0.00
C ALA A 40 -5.14 -24.92 0.74
N PRO A 41 -6.38 -24.75 1.24
CA PRO A 41 -7.13 -25.87 1.82
C PRO A 41 -7.42 -26.98 0.81
N ALA A 42 -7.84 -26.63 -0.42
CA ALA A 42 -8.11 -27.61 -1.47
C ALA A 42 -6.85 -28.37 -1.93
N ALA A 43 -5.71 -27.68 -2.04
CA ALA A 43 -4.43 -28.31 -2.35
C ALA A 43 -3.98 -29.28 -1.23
N ALA A 44 -4.30 -28.98 0.03
CA ALA A 44 -3.96 -29.84 1.16
C ALA A 44 -4.85 -31.09 1.25
N SER A 45 -6.11 -31.02 0.83
CA SER A 45 -7.02 -32.18 0.82
C SER A 45 -6.78 -33.09 -0.38
N ASP A 46 -6.59 -32.51 -1.56
CA ASP A 46 -6.64 -33.26 -2.82
C ASP A 46 -5.24 -33.52 -3.41
N GLY A 47 -4.18 -33.00 -2.76
CA GLY A 47 -2.81 -33.05 -3.27
C GLY A 47 -2.59 -32.25 -4.56
N ALA A 48 -3.55 -31.41 -4.94
CA ALA A 48 -3.54 -30.65 -6.18
C ALA A 48 -2.51 -29.52 -6.18
N ASP A 49 -1.94 -29.20 -7.35
CA ASP A 49 -1.15 -27.98 -7.53
C ASP A 49 -2.01 -26.75 -7.21
N ILE A 50 -1.62 -25.99 -6.19
CA ILE A 50 -2.34 -24.78 -5.75
C ILE A 50 -2.51 -23.76 -6.89
N TYR A 51 -1.60 -23.75 -7.87
CA TYR A 51 -1.68 -22.83 -8.99
C TYR A 51 -2.48 -23.36 -10.19
N ALA A 52 -2.82 -24.65 -10.20
CA ALA A 52 -3.46 -25.34 -11.32
C ALA A 52 -2.79 -24.98 -12.67
N GLY A 53 -1.46 -25.03 -12.73
CA GLY A 53 -0.68 -24.68 -13.93
C GLY A 53 -0.59 -23.18 -14.27
N ARG A 54 -1.30 -22.30 -13.55
CA ARG A 54 -1.36 -20.83 -13.82
C ARG A 54 -0.35 -20.01 -13.02
N ARG A 55 0.66 -20.66 -12.45
CA ARG A 55 1.68 -20.02 -11.61
C ARG A 55 2.38 -18.85 -12.31
N ALA A 56 2.70 -19.01 -13.59
CA ALA A 56 3.38 -17.96 -14.36
C ALA A 56 2.50 -16.71 -14.54
N ALA A 57 1.18 -16.87 -14.72
CA ALA A 57 0.25 -15.75 -14.79
C ALA A 57 0.16 -15.04 -13.44
N TRP A 58 0.09 -15.79 -12.34
CA TRP A 58 0.13 -15.22 -11.00
C TRP A 58 1.43 -14.46 -10.71
N ALA A 59 2.58 -15.05 -11.01
CA ALA A 59 3.88 -14.39 -10.83
C ALA A 59 4.00 -13.08 -11.64
N LYS A 60 3.50 -13.07 -12.89
CA LYS A 60 3.42 -11.84 -13.70
C LYS A 60 2.51 -10.79 -13.05
N CYS A 61 1.33 -11.20 -12.58
CA CYS A 61 0.41 -10.30 -11.87
C CYS A 61 1.06 -9.68 -10.63
N VAL A 62 1.73 -10.49 -9.81
CA VAL A 62 2.49 -10.04 -8.63
C VAL A 62 3.57 -9.04 -9.02
N GLY A 63 4.38 -9.35 -10.03
CA GLY A 63 5.46 -8.48 -10.50
C GLY A 63 4.94 -7.13 -11.02
N VAL A 64 3.90 -7.14 -11.86
CA VAL A 64 3.28 -5.92 -12.41
C VAL A 64 2.67 -5.07 -11.29
N CYS A 65 1.88 -5.66 -10.39
CA CYS A 65 1.30 -4.91 -9.28
C CYS A 65 2.37 -4.33 -8.36
N THR A 66 3.44 -5.08 -8.10
CA THR A 66 4.58 -4.60 -7.29
C THR A 66 5.25 -3.39 -7.94
N ALA A 67 5.54 -3.45 -9.24
CA ALA A 67 6.14 -2.33 -9.98
C ALA A 67 5.22 -1.09 -9.96
N LEU A 68 3.92 -1.27 -10.21
CA LEU A 68 2.94 -0.19 -10.17
C LEU A 68 2.78 0.39 -8.76
N LEU A 69 2.84 -0.42 -7.71
CA LEU A 69 2.79 0.03 -6.31
C LEU A 69 4.02 0.86 -5.93
N LEU A 70 5.21 0.48 -6.40
CA LEU A 70 6.43 1.26 -6.18
C LEU A 70 6.37 2.60 -6.89
N ALA A 71 5.99 2.62 -8.17
CA ALA A 71 5.87 3.85 -8.95
C ALA A 71 4.81 4.80 -8.36
N SER A 72 3.61 4.29 -8.13
CA SER A 72 2.51 5.08 -7.58
C SER A 72 2.71 5.47 -6.12
N GLY A 73 3.33 4.62 -5.31
CA GLY A 73 3.69 4.92 -3.92
C GLY A 73 4.71 6.05 -3.83
N SER A 74 5.70 6.03 -4.73
CA SER A 74 6.71 7.09 -4.83
C SER A 74 6.09 8.42 -5.24
N TYR A 75 5.20 8.43 -6.23
CA TYR A 75 4.47 9.63 -6.64
C TYR A 75 3.59 10.18 -5.50
N ASN A 76 2.80 9.32 -4.83
CA ASN A 76 1.95 9.74 -3.71
C ASN A 76 2.78 10.33 -2.55
N PHE A 77 3.95 9.75 -2.28
CA PHE A 77 4.89 10.29 -1.29
C PHE A 77 5.44 11.65 -1.71
N TRP A 78 5.85 11.80 -2.98
CA TRP A 78 6.36 13.05 -3.54
C TRP A 78 5.33 14.19 -3.44
N VAL A 79 4.06 13.91 -3.76
CA VAL A 79 2.95 14.86 -3.60
C VAL A 79 2.83 15.30 -2.13
N ILE A 80 2.91 14.36 -1.18
CA ILE A 80 2.80 14.67 0.25
C ILE A 80 3.92 15.61 0.71
N ILE A 81 5.17 15.36 0.32
CA ILE A 81 6.31 16.14 0.80
C ILE A 81 6.46 17.51 0.12
N THR A 82 5.86 17.70 -1.06
CA THR A 82 5.94 18.95 -1.83
C THR A 82 4.74 19.88 -1.59
N GLN A 83 3.55 19.33 -1.36
CA GLN A 83 2.32 20.12 -1.22
C GLN A 83 1.92 20.45 0.23
N TYR A 84 2.49 19.74 1.22
CA TYR A 84 2.14 19.92 2.62
C TYR A 84 3.36 20.32 3.45
N GLN A 85 3.12 21.05 4.54
CA GLN A 85 4.15 21.27 5.54
C GLN A 85 4.67 19.93 6.09
N LYS A 86 5.96 19.89 6.46
CA LYS A 86 6.62 18.67 6.95
C LYS A 86 5.77 18.03 8.05
N PRO A 87 5.18 16.84 7.80
CA PRO A 87 4.24 16.27 8.74
C PRO A 87 4.99 15.83 10.01
N ALA A 88 4.60 16.41 11.15
CA ALA A 88 5.26 16.16 12.43
C ALA A 88 5.08 14.70 12.91
N PHE A 89 5.79 14.35 13.98
CA PHE A 89 5.58 13.09 14.69
C PHE A 89 4.08 12.90 15.02
N PRO A 90 3.48 11.70 14.77
CA PRO A 90 4.10 10.43 14.43
C PRO A 90 4.13 10.07 12.92
N TYR A 91 3.85 10.99 12.01
CA TYR A 91 3.63 10.67 10.59
C TYR A 91 4.82 9.93 9.93
N HIS A 92 6.04 10.46 10.08
CA HIS A 92 7.23 9.88 9.45
C HIS A 92 7.53 8.45 9.93
N MET A 93 7.33 8.18 11.23
CA MET A 93 7.55 6.85 11.80
C MET A 93 6.54 5.84 11.24
N VAL A 94 5.25 6.18 11.25
CA VAL A 94 4.18 5.33 10.73
C VAL A 94 4.37 5.07 9.23
N PHE A 95 4.75 6.10 8.47
CA PHE A 95 5.05 5.97 7.04
C PHE A 95 6.26 5.04 6.80
N GLY A 96 7.35 5.21 7.55
CA GLY A 96 8.54 4.37 7.45
C GLY A 96 8.24 2.89 7.71
N ILE A 97 7.51 2.60 8.78
CA ILE A 97 7.07 1.23 9.11
C ILE A 97 6.24 0.63 7.96
N LYS A 98 5.29 1.40 7.41
CA LYS A 98 4.44 0.96 6.30
C LYS A 98 5.27 0.59 5.07
N ILE A 99 6.28 1.40 4.73
CA ILE A 99 7.15 1.14 3.57
C ILE A 99 8.01 -0.11 3.77
N LEU A 100 8.59 -0.30 4.96
CA LEU A 100 9.36 -1.52 5.27
C LEU A 100 8.50 -2.77 5.19
N LEU A 101 7.28 -2.71 5.72
CA LEU A 101 6.30 -3.79 5.59
C LEU A 101 5.95 -4.07 4.12
N ALA A 102 5.77 -3.03 3.30
CA ALA A 102 5.46 -3.19 1.89
C ALA A 102 6.58 -3.93 1.14
N PHE A 103 7.85 -3.57 1.36
CA PHE A 103 8.98 -4.29 0.75
C PHE A 103 9.04 -5.75 1.17
N ALA A 104 8.80 -6.04 2.45
CA ALA A 104 8.76 -7.41 2.93
C ALA A 104 7.61 -8.21 2.30
N VAL A 105 6.41 -7.60 2.15
CA VAL A 105 5.30 -8.21 1.41
C VAL A 105 5.66 -8.46 -0.05
N PHE A 106 6.30 -7.52 -0.74
CA PHE A 106 6.70 -7.70 -2.13
C PHE A 106 7.66 -8.88 -2.30
N ALA A 107 8.65 -8.99 -1.41
CA ALA A 107 9.58 -10.11 -1.40
C ALA A 107 8.86 -11.44 -1.13
N LEU A 108 7.98 -11.49 -0.12
CA LEU A 108 7.21 -12.68 0.21
C LEU A 108 6.28 -13.12 -0.93
N MET A 109 5.59 -12.17 -1.56
CA MET A 109 4.70 -12.44 -2.70
C MET A 109 5.49 -12.97 -3.91
N ALA A 110 6.67 -12.40 -4.18
CA ALA A 110 7.54 -12.90 -5.23
C ALA A 110 8.05 -14.32 -4.94
N LEU A 111 8.43 -14.63 -3.69
CA LEU A 111 8.85 -15.97 -3.28
C LEU A 111 7.70 -16.98 -3.28
N LEU A 112 6.50 -16.57 -2.87
CA LEU A 112 5.31 -17.40 -2.95
C LEU A 112 5.01 -17.77 -4.40
N ALA A 113 5.12 -16.82 -5.34
CA ALA A 113 4.86 -17.05 -6.76
C ALA A 113 6.07 -17.66 -7.53
N GLY A 114 7.28 -17.60 -6.99
CA GLY A 114 8.54 -17.95 -7.67
C GLY A 114 8.90 -19.44 -7.73
N LYS A 115 9.90 -19.80 -8.54
CA LYS A 115 10.34 -21.20 -8.78
C LYS A 115 11.76 -21.52 -8.29
N THR A 116 12.35 -20.64 -7.49
CA THR A 116 13.72 -20.84 -6.96
C THR A 116 13.72 -21.79 -5.76
N ASP A 117 14.89 -22.28 -5.36
CA ASP A 117 15.02 -23.12 -4.17
C ASP A 117 14.57 -22.39 -2.89
N ALA A 118 14.85 -21.09 -2.80
CA ALA A 118 14.37 -20.24 -1.71
C ALA A 118 12.82 -20.18 -1.69
N ALA A 119 12.20 -20.08 -2.86
CA ALA A 119 10.76 -20.10 -3.02
C ALA A 119 10.18 -21.45 -2.58
N ALA A 120 10.81 -22.57 -2.97
CA ALA A 120 10.41 -23.92 -2.58
C ALA A 120 10.45 -24.13 -1.05
N LYS A 121 11.51 -23.66 -0.37
CA LYS A 121 11.63 -23.72 1.10
C LYS A 121 10.50 -22.96 1.80
N LEU A 122 10.14 -21.79 1.28
CA LEU A 122 9.05 -20.99 1.82
C LEU A 122 7.69 -21.66 1.58
N GLN A 123 7.48 -22.22 0.39
CA GLN A 123 6.23 -22.91 0.02
C GLN A 123 6.02 -24.23 0.76
N ALA A 124 7.07 -24.87 1.30
CA ALA A 124 6.90 -26.03 2.17
C ALA A 124 6.05 -25.73 3.42
N GLN A 125 5.93 -24.45 3.81
CA GLN A 125 5.08 -23.99 4.91
C GLN A 125 4.04 -22.98 4.42
N LEU A 126 3.46 -23.24 3.24
CA LEU A 126 2.62 -22.30 2.50
C LEU A 126 1.54 -21.62 3.34
N GLY A 127 0.78 -22.40 4.12
CA GLY A 127 -0.29 -21.85 4.97
C GLY A 127 0.21 -20.84 6.00
N ARG A 128 1.37 -21.09 6.61
CA ARG A 128 2.01 -20.17 7.57
C ARG A 128 2.42 -18.87 6.88
N TRP A 129 3.09 -18.97 5.74
CA TRP A 129 3.57 -17.78 5.02
C TRP A 129 2.43 -16.98 4.39
N LEU A 130 1.36 -17.63 3.94
CA LEU A 130 0.14 -16.94 3.51
C LEU A 130 -0.52 -16.18 4.68
N ASN A 131 -0.60 -16.76 5.89
CA ASN A 131 -1.11 -16.05 7.07
C ASN A 131 -0.25 -14.82 7.43
N ILE A 132 1.08 -15.00 7.48
CA ILE A 132 2.02 -13.92 7.81
C ILE A 132 1.89 -12.79 6.78
N THR A 133 1.93 -13.13 5.49
CA THR A 133 1.85 -12.14 4.41
C THR A 133 0.49 -11.42 4.45
N LEU A 134 -0.61 -12.14 4.67
CA LEU A 134 -1.93 -11.54 4.81
C LEU A 134 -2.00 -10.57 5.99
N ALA A 135 -1.47 -10.95 7.16
CA ALA A 135 -1.43 -10.08 8.34
C ALA A 135 -0.61 -8.81 8.08
N MET A 136 0.53 -8.93 7.39
CA MET A 136 1.36 -7.77 7.00
C MET A 136 0.62 -6.84 6.03
N VAL A 137 -0.08 -7.38 5.04
CA VAL A 137 -0.87 -6.57 4.11
C VAL A 137 -1.99 -5.84 4.86
N LEU A 138 -2.73 -6.51 5.74
CA LEU A 138 -3.77 -5.88 6.56
C LEU A 138 -3.19 -4.77 7.46
N ALA A 139 -2.01 -4.99 8.04
CA ALA A 139 -1.30 -3.95 8.80
C ALA A 139 -0.95 -2.74 7.92
N ILE A 140 -0.51 -2.93 6.67
CA ILE A 140 -0.24 -1.83 5.72
C ILE A 140 -1.50 -1.00 5.44
N PHE A 141 -2.66 -1.64 5.28
CA PHE A 141 -3.95 -0.95 5.11
C PHE A 141 -4.32 -0.16 6.37
N LEU A 142 -4.17 -0.74 7.55
CA LEU A 142 -4.41 -0.07 8.83
C LEU A 142 -3.51 1.16 8.99
N LEU A 143 -2.20 1.02 8.77
CA LEU A 143 -1.24 2.13 8.83
C LEU A 143 -1.59 3.20 7.77
N GLY A 144 -2.04 2.78 6.59
CA GLY A 144 -2.54 3.69 5.56
C GLY A 144 -3.75 4.51 6.02
N ALA A 145 -4.70 3.88 6.73
CA ALA A 145 -5.86 4.56 7.31
C ALA A 145 -5.43 5.55 8.40
N VAL A 146 -4.49 5.17 9.28
CA VAL A 146 -3.91 6.05 10.31
C VAL A 146 -3.22 7.27 9.68
N LEU A 147 -2.40 7.08 8.64
CA LEU A 147 -1.77 8.20 7.92
C LEU A 147 -2.78 9.12 7.24
N LYS A 148 -3.94 8.59 6.85
CA LYS A 148 -5.02 9.37 6.25
C LYS A 148 -5.75 10.21 7.31
N SER A 149 -5.88 9.74 8.55
CA SER A 149 -6.53 10.46 9.64
C SER A 149 -5.68 11.55 10.28
N ILE A 150 -4.36 11.54 10.09
CA ILE A 150 -3.47 12.63 10.56
C ILE A 150 -3.71 13.89 9.71
N PRO A 151 -4.06 15.04 10.34
CA PRO A 151 -4.25 16.31 9.65
C PRO A 151 -2.99 16.72 8.88
N LYS A 152 -3.18 17.31 7.69
CA LYS A 152 -2.08 17.81 6.87
C LYS A 152 -2.33 19.30 6.61
N VAL A 153 -1.35 20.13 6.97
CA VAL A 153 -1.41 21.58 6.73
C VAL A 153 -0.85 21.85 5.32
N PRO A 154 -1.62 22.46 4.41
CA PRO A 154 -1.11 22.85 3.10
C PRO A 154 0.11 23.77 3.21
N ALA A 155 1.09 23.59 2.33
CA ALA A 155 2.32 24.39 2.36
C ALA A 155 2.08 25.90 2.15
N ALA A 156 1.00 26.27 1.44
CA ALA A 156 0.62 27.65 1.15
C ALA A 156 -0.17 28.35 2.28
N ALA A 157 -0.45 27.68 3.40
CA ALA A 157 -1.14 28.32 4.52
C ALA A 157 -0.21 29.34 5.21
N GLU A 158 -0.63 30.61 5.28
CA GLU A 158 0.09 31.66 6.01
C GLU A 158 0.27 31.24 7.49
N PRO A 159 1.43 31.53 8.10
CA PRO A 159 1.61 31.36 9.54
C PRO A 159 0.54 32.17 10.30
N PRO A 160 0.02 31.68 11.45
CA PRO A 160 -0.86 32.48 12.26
C PRO A 160 -0.16 33.81 12.60
N ALA A 161 -0.84 34.92 12.29
CA ALA A 161 -0.33 36.25 12.57
C ALA A 161 0.05 36.33 14.06
N THR A 162 1.32 36.60 14.34
CA THR A 162 1.77 36.88 15.71
C THR A 162 0.95 38.06 16.21
N PRO A 163 0.18 37.94 17.32
CA PRO A 163 -0.49 39.11 17.88
C PRO A 163 0.58 40.17 18.16
N ALA A 164 0.38 41.37 17.62
CA ALA A 164 1.28 42.49 17.85
C ALA A 164 1.47 42.66 19.37
N PRO A 165 2.70 42.90 19.86
CA PRO A 165 2.91 43.18 21.28
C PRO A 165 1.99 44.33 21.67
N ALA A 166 1.21 44.12 22.72
CA ALA A 166 0.40 45.18 23.31
C ALA A 166 1.36 46.33 23.66
N VAL A 167 1.17 47.46 22.98
CA VAL A 167 1.88 48.69 23.31
C VAL A 167 1.23 49.18 24.61
N GLU A 168 1.93 48.98 25.74
CA GLU A 168 1.66 49.68 27.00
C GLU A 168 2.15 51.13 26.92
#